data_AF-G7KYQ8-F1
#
_entry.id   AF-G7KYQ8-F1
#
_cell.length_a   1.000
_cell.length_b   1.000
_cell.length_c   1.000
_cell.angle_alpha   90.00
_cell.angle_beta   90.00
_cell.angle_gamma   90.00
#
_symmetry.space_group_name_H-M   'P 1'
#
loop_
_entity.id
_entity.type
_entity.pdbx_description
1 polymer ?
#
loop_
_entity_poly.entity_id
_entity_poly.type
_entity_poly.pdbx_seq_one_letter_code
_entity_poly.pdbx_strand_id
1 'polypeptide(L)'
;MENYVFDSNTKLPAVYCNGRKPPHLFRIPTDVTLFGLKSQLNQINIELNYRDTLRVDGVEYRRPSINSAESVRFSRIKLMNDDDVRTMFSIFGQFNTRGPILLDASLVRSVEHIQQSLIRPTNYEEIIALMNAPNKDINLDDP
;
A
#
# COMPACT_ATOMS: atom_id res chain seq x y z
N MET A 1 28.74 12.53 -13.10
CA MET A 1 27.84 11.60 -12.38
C MET A 1 27.78 12.12 -10.96
N GLU A 2 26.79 12.97 -10.67
CA GLU A 2 26.65 13.57 -9.34
C GLU A 2 26.03 12.55 -8.40
N ASN A 3 26.77 12.19 -7.35
CA ASN A 3 26.28 11.35 -6.27
C ASN A 3 25.26 12.15 -5.47
N TYR A 4 23.97 11.93 -5.73
CA TYR A 4 22.91 12.37 -4.83
C TYR A 4 23.11 11.66 -3.49
N VAL A 5 23.61 12.38 -2.49
CA VAL A 5 23.66 11.93 -1.10
C VAL A 5 22.22 11.91 -0.60
N PHE A 6 21.62 10.73 -0.55
CA PHE A 6 20.27 10.53 -0.02
C PHE A 6 20.32 10.53 1.51
N ASP A 7 19.63 11.49 2.14
CA ASP A 7 19.42 11.50 3.58
C ASP A 7 18.34 10.49 3.96
N SER A 8 18.74 9.41 4.63
CA SER A 8 17.90 8.28 5.06
C SER A 8 16.81 8.66 6.07
N ASN A 9 16.88 9.85 6.70
CA ASN A 9 15.83 10.35 7.59
C ASN A 9 14.72 11.13 6.87
N THR A 10 14.78 11.25 5.55
CA THR A 10 13.78 11.98 4.77
C THR A 10 12.60 11.07 4.42
N LYS A 11 11.37 11.56 4.64
CA LYS A 11 10.15 10.89 4.16
C LYS A 11 9.64 11.55 2.87
N LEU A 12 9.35 10.76 1.85
CA LEU A 12 8.89 11.23 0.54
C LEU A 12 7.37 11.15 0.38
N PRO A 13 6.75 12.09 -0.36
CA PRO A 13 5.31 12.04 -0.62
C PRO A 13 4.98 10.90 -1.59
N ALA A 14 4.00 10.09 -1.20
CA ALA A 14 3.48 8.98 -1.99
C ALA A 14 1.94 9.01 -2.02
N VAL A 15 1.38 8.42 -3.08
CA VAL A 15 -0.05 8.26 -3.30
C VAL A 15 -0.35 6.78 -3.48
N TYR A 16 -1.33 6.30 -2.75
CA TYR A 16 -1.87 4.94 -2.85
C TYR A 16 -3.20 4.92 -3.61
N CYS A 17 -3.23 4.17 -4.71
CA CYS A 17 -4.29 4.16 -5.72
C CYS A 17 -5.01 2.80 -5.84
N ASN A 18 -5.53 2.25 -4.74
CA ASN A 18 -6.27 0.97 -4.80
C ASN A 18 -7.74 1.14 -5.21
N GLY A 19 -8.00 1.64 -6.41
CA GLY A 19 -9.35 1.80 -7.00
C GLY A 19 -10.25 2.83 -6.33
N ARG A 20 -9.83 3.43 -5.21
CA ARG A 20 -10.57 4.46 -4.47
C ARG A 20 -10.40 5.86 -5.06
N LYS A 21 -11.42 6.69 -4.86
CA LYS A 21 -11.39 8.14 -5.09
C LYS A 21 -11.93 8.85 -3.83
N PRO A 22 -11.21 9.82 -3.25
CA PRO A 22 -9.85 10.26 -3.62
C PRO A 22 -8.78 9.20 -3.24
N PRO A 23 -7.60 9.23 -3.91
CA PRO A 23 -6.48 8.38 -3.54
C PRO A 23 -5.85 8.84 -2.22
N HIS A 24 -5.14 7.95 -1.53
CA HIS A 24 -4.59 8.24 -0.20
C HIS A 24 -3.17 8.77 -0.27
N LEU A 25 -2.97 9.96 0.27
CA LEU A 25 -1.66 10.60 0.39
C LEU A 25 -0.99 10.18 1.69
N PHE A 26 0.25 9.72 1.60
CA PHE A 26 1.04 9.33 2.74
C PHE A 26 2.53 9.62 2.50
N ARG A 27 3.36 9.34 3.51
CA ARG A 27 4.80 9.57 3.45
C ARG A 27 5.56 8.28 3.68
N ILE A 28 6.49 7.96 2.78
CA ILE A 28 7.34 6.76 2.87
C ILE A 28 8.77 7.12 3.27
N PRO A 29 9.39 6.40 4.22
CA PRO A 29 10.82 6.52 4.49
C PRO A 29 11.65 6.19 3.24
N THR A 30 12.77 6.90 3.04
CA THR A 30 13.66 6.71 1.88
C THR A 30 14.49 5.43 1.94
N ASP A 31 14.64 4.86 3.12
CA ASP A 31 15.37 3.62 3.39
C ASP A 31 14.44 2.40 3.57
N VAL A 32 13.16 2.55 3.24
CA VAL A 32 12.16 1.48 3.44
C VAL A 32 12.48 0.26 2.57
N THR A 33 12.39 -0.93 3.17
CA THR A 33 12.43 -2.20 2.44
C THR A 33 11.09 -2.46 1.75
N LEU A 34 11.04 -3.37 0.77
CA LEU A 34 9.80 -3.79 0.15
C LEU A 34 8.81 -4.36 1.19
N PHE A 35 9.33 -5.11 2.17
CA PHE A 35 8.51 -5.60 3.28
C PHE A 35 7.95 -4.46 4.13
N GLY A 36 8.78 -3.46 4.47
CA GLY A 36 8.35 -2.27 5.19
C GLY A 36 7.27 -1.49 4.44
N LEU A 37 7.44 -1.35 3.12
CA LEU A 37 6.47 -0.68 2.25
C LEU A 37 5.14 -1.43 2.19
N LYS A 38 5.17 -2.76 2.02
CA LYS A 38 3.96 -3.60 2.06
C LYS A 38 3.24 -3.49 3.41
N SER A 39 3.99 -3.49 4.51
CA SER A 39 3.44 -3.35 5.86
C SER A 39 2.72 -2.01 6.04
N GLN A 40 3.31 -0.91 5.58
CA GLN A 40 2.68 0.42 5.62
C GLN A 40 1.42 0.48 4.76
N LEU A 41 1.46 -0.05 3.53
CA LEU A 41 0.29 -0.10 2.66
C LEU A 41 -0.82 -0.98 3.25
N ASN A 42 -0.45 -2.06 3.93
CA ASN A 42 -1.40 -2.93 4.61
C ASN A 42 -2.08 -2.22 5.78
N GLN A 43 -1.32 -1.46 6.58
CA GLN A 43 -1.87 -0.64 7.65
C GLN A 43 -2.85 0.40 7.10
N ILE A 44 -2.44 1.13 6.06
CA ILE A 44 -3.33 2.08 5.36
C ILE A 44 -4.58 1.35 4.86
N ASN A 45 -4.45 0.16 4.27
CA ASN A 45 -5.61 -0.59 3.79
C ASN A 45 -6.59 -0.95 4.91
N ILE A 46 -6.09 -1.35 6.08
CA ILE A 46 -6.90 -1.66 7.27
C ILE A 46 -7.60 -0.41 7.81
N GLU A 47 -6.87 0.69 7.97
CA GLU A 47 -7.43 1.97 8.45
C GLU A 47 -8.57 2.45 7.54
N LEU A 48 -8.40 2.24 6.24
CA LEU A 48 -9.31 2.67 5.20
C LEU A 48 -10.49 1.74 4.97
N ASN A 49 -10.29 0.45 5.19
CA ASN A 49 -11.29 -0.60 5.04
C ASN A 49 -11.24 -1.51 6.27
N TYR A 50 -11.72 -1.04 7.42
CA TYR A 50 -11.66 -1.82 8.66
C TYR A 50 -12.39 -3.18 8.60
N ARG A 51 -13.28 -3.36 7.61
CA ARG A 51 -13.96 -4.64 7.32
C ARG A 51 -13.25 -5.50 6.28
N ASP A 52 -12.34 -4.93 5.48
CA ASP A 52 -11.57 -5.72 4.54
C ASP A 52 -10.42 -6.40 5.26
N THR A 53 -10.49 -7.71 5.32
CA THR A 53 -9.43 -8.59 5.81
C THR A 53 -8.37 -8.87 4.75
N LEU A 54 -8.42 -8.11 3.64
CA LEU A 54 -7.51 -8.21 2.52
C LEU A 54 -6.14 -7.65 2.89
N ARG A 55 -5.11 -8.47 2.69
CA ARG A 55 -3.72 -8.11 2.91
C ARG A 55 -3.02 -7.74 1.61
N VAL A 56 -2.07 -6.81 1.70
CA VAL A 56 -1.22 -6.45 0.56
C VAL A 56 -0.28 -7.61 0.22
N ASP A 57 -0.44 -8.16 -0.98
CA ASP A 57 0.42 -9.22 -1.53
C ASP A 57 1.53 -8.63 -2.41
N GLY A 58 1.14 -7.72 -3.31
CA GLY A 58 2.00 -7.12 -4.31
C GLY A 58 1.91 -5.61 -4.30
N VAL A 59 2.97 -4.96 -4.76
CA VAL A 59 3.02 -3.50 -4.95
C VAL A 59 3.48 -3.22 -6.37
N GLU A 60 2.75 -2.37 -7.07
CA GLU A 60 3.10 -1.85 -8.38
C GLU A 60 3.42 -0.36 -8.27
N TYR A 61 4.56 0.03 -8.81
CA TYR A 61 4.97 1.41 -8.97
C TYR A 61 4.55 1.92 -10.36
N ARG A 62 3.91 3.09 -10.42
CA ARG A 62 3.71 3.78 -11.70
C ARG A 62 4.94 4.60 -12.03
N ARG A 63 5.85 3.98 -12.76
CA ARG A 63 7.09 4.58 -13.22
C ARG A 63 6.83 5.65 -14.27
N PRO A 64 7.18 6.93 -13.99
CA PRO A 64 7.15 7.99 -14.99
C PRO A 64 8.29 7.80 -15.99
N SER A 65 8.04 8.22 -17.21
CA SER A 65 9.00 8.29 -18.31
C SER A 65 8.65 9.47 -19.19
N ILE A 66 9.65 10.08 -19.82
CA ILE A 66 9.47 11.18 -20.77
C ILE A 66 9.63 10.61 -22.17
N ASN A 67 8.69 10.88 -23.07
CA ASN A 67 8.87 10.55 -24.48
C ASN A 67 9.57 11.68 -25.24
N SER A 68 9.88 11.47 -26.52
CA SER A 68 10.51 12.48 -27.37
C SER A 68 9.71 13.79 -27.51
N ALA A 69 8.42 13.77 -27.16
CA ALA A 69 7.53 14.93 -27.17
C ALA A 69 7.37 15.58 -25.77
N GLU A 70 8.28 15.31 -24.84
CA GLU A 70 8.29 15.82 -23.45
C GLU A 70 7.05 15.48 -22.59
N SER A 71 6.16 14.62 -23.08
CA SER A 71 5.00 14.18 -22.32
C SER A 71 5.38 13.07 -21.33
N VAL A 72 4.82 13.13 -20.13
CA VAL A 72 5.03 12.12 -19.10
C VAL A 72 4.08 10.94 -19.34
N ARG A 73 4.65 9.76 -19.48
CA ARG A 73 3.92 8.48 -19.54
C ARG A 73 4.22 7.65 -18.30
N PHE A 74 3.21 6.92 -17.83
CA PHE A 74 3.34 6.02 -16.70
C PHE A 74 3.29 4.57 -17.17
N SER A 75 4.28 3.79 -16.76
CA SER A 75 4.29 2.33 -16.89
C SER A 75 4.15 1.70 -15.51
N ARG A 76 3.47 0.55 -15.40
CA ARG A 76 3.35 -0.17 -14.14
C ARG A 76 4.49 -1.16 -14.02
N ILE A 77 5.22 -1.10 -12.90
CA ILE A 77 6.34 -1.98 -12.60
C ILE A 77 6.04 -2.66 -11.27
N LYS A 78 6.04 -4.00 -11.27
CA LYS A 78 5.90 -4.76 -10.03
C LYS A 78 7.20 -4.69 -9.24
N LEU A 79 7.11 -4.31 -7.97
CA LEU A 79 8.26 -4.31 -7.06
C LEU A 79 8.43 -5.73 -6.49
N MET A 80 9.57 -6.36 -6.79
CA MET A 80 9.86 -7.75 -6.44
C MET A 80 10.86 -7.86 -5.30
N ASN A 81 11.75 -6.88 -5.14
CA ASN A 81 12.78 -6.87 -4.11
C ASN A 81 13.13 -5.44 -3.67
N ASP A 82 14.07 -5.31 -2.72
CA ASP A 82 14.51 -4.02 -2.18
C ASP A 82 15.30 -3.18 -3.20
N ASP A 83 15.96 -3.80 -4.18
CA ASP A 83 16.66 -3.08 -5.25
C ASP A 83 15.68 -2.39 -6.20
N ASP A 84 14.50 -2.98 -6.44
CA ASP A 84 13.42 -2.33 -7.18
C ASP A 84 12.90 -1.08 -6.43
N VAL A 85 12.79 -1.16 -5.10
CA VAL A 85 12.41 -0.03 -4.23
C VAL A 85 13.47 1.08 -4.30
N ARG A 86 14.75 0.73 -4.23
CA ARG A 86 15.85 1.69 -4.40
C ARG A 86 15.84 2.33 -5.79
N THR A 87 15.53 1.55 -6.82
CA THR A 87 15.40 2.04 -8.20
C THR A 87 14.22 3.01 -8.34
N MET A 88 13.08 2.71 -7.71
CA MET A 88 11.92 3.60 -7.64
C MET A 88 12.29 4.96 -7.05
N PHE A 89 13.02 4.99 -5.92
CA PHE A 89 13.48 6.25 -5.32
C PHE A 89 14.46 7.03 -6.20
N SER A 90 15.38 6.32 -6.87
CA SER A 90 16.32 6.91 -7.81
C SER A 90 15.61 7.59 -8.98
N ILE A 91 14.56 6.95 -9.53
CA ILE A 91 13.72 7.53 -10.58
C ILE A 91 12.93 8.72 -10.02
N PHE A 92 12.36 8.61 -8.83
CA PHE A 92 11.64 9.74 -8.22
C PHE A 92 12.52 10.98 -8.08
N GLY A 93 13.79 10.84 -7.71
CA GLY A 93 14.74 11.97 -7.66
C GLY A 93 14.83 12.76 -8.97
N GLN A 94 14.71 12.08 -10.11
CA GLN A 94 14.73 12.71 -11.45
C GLN A 94 13.38 13.35 -11.84
N PHE A 95 12.29 12.93 -11.20
CA PHE A 95 10.92 13.29 -11.56
C PHE A 95 10.15 14.02 -10.44
N ASN A 96 10.82 14.44 -9.37
CA ASN A 96 10.17 14.97 -8.16
C ASN A 96 9.28 16.21 -8.40
N THR A 97 9.57 17.00 -9.45
CA THR A 97 8.77 18.15 -9.87
C THR A 97 7.47 17.76 -10.58
N ARG A 98 7.32 16.49 -10.97
CA ARG A 98 6.16 15.97 -11.71
C ARG A 98 5.08 15.38 -10.80
N GLY A 99 5.31 15.35 -9.49
CA GLY A 99 4.34 14.88 -8.50
C GLY A 99 4.88 13.76 -7.59
N PRO A 100 4.03 13.21 -6.72
CA PRO A 100 4.41 12.18 -5.73
C PRO A 100 4.66 10.81 -6.37
N ILE A 101 5.25 9.91 -5.59
CA ILE A 101 5.39 8.49 -5.96
C ILE A 101 4.00 7.86 -6.01
N LEU A 102 3.67 7.18 -7.10
CA LEU A 102 2.35 6.57 -7.30
C LEU A 102 2.46 5.04 -7.15
N LEU A 103 1.68 4.49 -6.21
CA LEU A 103 1.67 3.07 -5.88
C LEU A 103 0.25 2.49 -6.01
N ASP A 104 0.15 1.32 -6.64
CA ASP A 104 -1.03 0.46 -6.62
C ASP A 104 -0.67 -0.82 -5.83
N ALA A 105 -1.61 -1.41 -5.09
CA ALA A 105 -1.37 -2.68 -4.40
C ALA A 105 -2.30 -3.78 -4.92
N SER A 106 -1.76 -4.99 -4.98
CA SER A 106 -2.55 -6.20 -5.14
C SER A 106 -2.94 -6.72 -3.76
N LEU A 107 -4.24 -6.98 -3.58
CA LEU A 107 -4.80 -7.42 -2.32
C LEU A 107 -5.23 -8.89 -2.39
N VAL A 108 -4.94 -9.68 -1.35
CA VAL A 108 -5.34 -11.08 -1.23
C VAL A 108 -5.98 -11.34 0.13
N ARG A 109 -6.95 -12.26 0.20
CA ARG A 109 -7.49 -12.71 1.49
C ARG A 109 -6.55 -13.75 2.09
N SER A 110 -6.36 -13.70 3.41
CA SER A 110 -5.65 -14.78 4.10
C SER A 110 -6.49 -16.06 4.12
N VAL A 111 -5.83 -17.22 4.18
CA VAL A 111 -6.52 -18.52 4.18
C VAL A 111 -7.47 -18.63 5.37
N GLU A 112 -7.08 -18.11 6.54
CA GLU A 112 -7.88 -18.12 7.76
C GLU A 112 -9.17 -17.31 7.58
N HIS A 113 -9.09 -16.13 6.97
CA HIS A 113 -10.26 -15.30 6.69
C HIS A 113 -11.15 -15.90 5.61
N ILE A 114 -10.56 -16.58 4.61
CA ILE A 114 -11.34 -17.35 3.64
C ILE A 114 -12.09 -18.46 4.36
N GLN A 115 -11.41 -19.26 5.18
CA GLN A 115 -12.03 -20.33 5.96
C GLN A 115 -13.16 -19.82 6.86
N GLN A 116 -12.92 -18.74 7.61
CA GLN A 116 -13.95 -18.11 8.45
C GLN A 116 -15.15 -17.63 7.64
N SER A 117 -14.91 -17.04 6.47
CA SER A 117 -16.01 -16.60 5.58
C SER A 117 -16.82 -17.74 4.96
N LEU A 118 -16.24 -18.94 4.91
CA LEU A 118 -16.90 -20.15 4.39
C LEU A 118 -17.74 -20.87 5.46
N ILE A 119 -17.55 -20.55 6.75
CA ILE A 119 -18.40 -21.06 7.82
C ILE A 119 -19.77 -20.43 7.66
N ARG A 120 -20.73 -21.22 7.20
CA ARG A 120 -22.10 -20.77 6.97
C ARG A 120 -22.81 -20.68 8.33
N PRO A 121 -23.39 -19.53 8.69
CA PRO A 121 -24.25 -19.44 9.86
C PRO A 121 -25.41 -20.41 9.69
N THR A 122 -25.71 -21.19 10.72
CA THR A 122 -26.72 -22.26 10.64
C THR A 122 -28.09 -21.81 11.13
N ASN A 123 -28.17 -20.66 11.82
CA ASN A 123 -29.42 -20.10 12.33
C ASN A 123 -29.46 -18.56 12.25
N TYR A 124 -30.67 -18.00 12.41
CA TYR A 124 -30.95 -16.57 12.32
C TYR A 124 -30.20 -15.74 13.38
N GLU A 125 -30.05 -16.27 14.59
CA GLU A 125 -29.34 -15.60 15.68
C GLU A 125 -27.85 -15.42 15.37
N GLU A 126 -27.21 -16.42 14.76
CA GLU A 126 -25.83 -16.33 14.28
C GLU A 126 -25.67 -15.30 13.16
N ILE A 127 -26.66 -15.18 12.26
CA ILE A 127 -26.66 -14.18 11.19
C ILE A 127 -26.76 -12.77 11.77
N ILE A 128 -27.69 -12.53 12.70
CA ILE A 128 -27.88 -11.24 13.36
C ILE A 128 -26.68 -10.90 14.25
N ALA A 129 -26.10 -11.88 14.95
CA ALA A 129 -24.90 -11.69 15.76
C ALA A 129 -23.69 -11.29 14.91
N LEU A 130 -23.50 -11.87 13.73
CA LEU A 130 -22.43 -11.48 12.80
C LEU A 130 -22.64 -10.07 12.22
N MET A 131 -23.89 -9.68 11.98
CA MET A 131 -24.20 -8.32 11.49
C MET A 131 -24.01 -7.24 12.57
N ASN A 132 -24.25 -7.59 13.84
CA ASN A 132 -24.26 -6.67 14.97
C ASN A 132 -23.02 -6.75 15.87
N ALA A 133 -22.10 -7.69 15.63
CA ALA A 133 -20.88 -7.82 16.44
C ALA A 133 -20.04 -6.53 16.31
N PRO A 134 -19.76 -5.82 17.42
CA PRO A 134 -18.74 -4.80 17.43
C PRO A 134 -17.39 -5.51 17.28
N ASN A 135 -16.57 -5.04 16.33
CA ASN A 135 -15.22 -5.58 16.15
C ASN A 135 -14.48 -5.47 17.49
N LYS A 136 -13.78 -6.53 17.89
CA LYS A 136 -12.81 -6.45 18.98
C LYS A 136 -11.75 -5.44 18.55
N ASP A 137 -11.94 -4.19 18.97
CA ASP A 137 -10.87 -3.23 19.10
C ASP A 137 -9.80 -3.93 19.93
N ILE A 138 -8.64 -4.13 19.31
CA ILE A 138 -7.45 -4.54 20.04
C ILE A 138 -7.14 -3.33 20.92
N ASN A 139 -7.67 -3.34 22.15
CA ASN A 139 -7.33 -2.38 23.18
C ASN A 139 -5.81 -2.39 23.32
N LEU A 140 -5.18 -1.31 22.84
CA LEU A 140 -3.77 -0.99 23.01
C LEU A 140 -3.53 -0.28 24.34
N ASP A 141 -4.26 -0.65 25.38
CA ASP A 141 -4.06 -0.15 26.74
C ASP A 141 -4.06 -1.33 27.71
N ASP A 142 -2.86 -1.84 28.01
CA ASP A 142 -2.24 -1.80 29.35
C ASP A 142 -1.00 -2.74 29.40
N PRO A 143 0.03 -2.47 30.21
CA PRO A 143 0.75 -1.21 30.48
C PRO A 143 2.25 -1.26 30.07
#